data_AF-A0A7R9D3S8-F1
#
_entry.id   AF-A0A7R9D3S8-F1
#
_cell.length_a   1.000
_cell.length_b   1.000
_cell.length_c   1.000
_cell.angle_alpha   90.00
_cell.angle_beta   90.00
_cell.angle_gamma   90.00
#
_symmetry.space_group_name_H-M   'P 1'
#
loop_
_entity.id
_entity.type
_entity.pdbx_description
1 polymer ?
#
loop_
_entity_poly.entity_id
_entity_poly.type
_entity_poly.pdbx_seq_one_letter_code
_entity_poly.pdbx_strand_id
1 'polypeptide(L)'
;MKTSQGHRQGLHQAHILQVKMAALLGRARVLEQGDIQRTPVLMDSTLFKERQTEDLVYPCLCCVPTVEELKQKGNECVRDKKYAESALHYTYAIKLDPGNYSLYSNRSLAFLKMEQYYLALEDAKQTIRLQPDWAKGYFRKAEVEFSTDHFSEALQSYTQALKLQPDDPGIRDAILRTTRKMQQDRKADDQYSWLGAGVGIIMGVAIVFADHILTHKPTLTHPLLMALLTIAVAMAGYGVMRGYRYYTKCQRLSLLEAPLDLLGDDTNPAPSKEEPQESSKEERTHRYTKAQARQRYKKGKS
;
A
#
# COMPACT_ATOMS: atom_id res chain seq x y z
N MET A 1 18.10 -55.70 -0.79
CA MET A 1 17.38 -54.98 0.29
C MET A 1 17.45 -53.44 0.24
N LYS A 2 18.08 -52.80 -0.76
CA LYS A 2 18.16 -51.31 -0.84
C LYS A 2 17.07 -50.64 -1.70
N THR A 3 16.26 -51.40 -2.42
CA THR A 3 15.24 -50.88 -3.36
C THR A 3 13.93 -50.44 -2.70
N SER A 4 13.62 -50.95 -1.50
CA SER A 4 12.36 -50.61 -0.79
C SER A 4 12.39 -49.24 -0.10
N GLN A 5 13.57 -48.68 0.18
CA GLN A 5 13.72 -47.47 0.99
C GLN A 5 13.58 -46.19 0.13
N GLY A 6 14.08 -46.21 -1.11
CA GLY A 6 13.89 -45.11 -2.07
C GLY A 6 12.44 -44.96 -2.53
N HIS A 7 11.69 -46.07 -2.64
CA HIS A 7 10.29 -46.02 -3.05
C HIS A 7 9.40 -45.37 -1.96
N ARG A 8 9.68 -45.60 -0.68
CA ARG A 8 8.99 -44.92 0.43
C ARG A 8 9.32 -43.43 0.52
N GLN A 9 10.56 -43.03 0.23
CA GLN A 9 10.94 -41.60 0.20
C GLN A 9 10.26 -40.85 -0.95
N GLY A 10 10.17 -41.46 -2.13
CA GLY A 10 9.42 -40.89 -3.27
C GLY A 10 7.94 -40.71 -2.97
N LEU A 11 7.31 -41.68 -2.31
CA LEU A 11 5.90 -41.60 -1.91
C LEU A 11 5.66 -40.48 -0.88
N HIS A 12 6.57 -40.31 0.07
CA HIS A 12 6.49 -39.24 1.08
C HIS A 12 6.66 -37.85 0.46
N GLN A 13 7.58 -37.71 -0.49
CA GLN A 13 7.80 -36.46 -1.24
C GLN A 13 6.58 -36.10 -2.09
N ALA A 14 5.97 -37.08 -2.76
CA ALA A 14 4.75 -36.90 -3.54
C ALA A 14 3.56 -36.47 -2.66
N HIS A 15 3.42 -37.05 -1.46
CA HIS A 15 2.38 -36.67 -0.52
C HIS A 15 2.55 -35.24 0.00
N ILE A 16 3.78 -34.82 0.30
CA ILE A 16 4.08 -33.43 0.68
C ILE A 16 3.79 -32.45 -0.47
N LEU A 17 4.09 -32.84 -1.71
CA LEU A 17 3.78 -32.04 -2.89
C LEU A 17 2.27 -31.91 -3.11
N GLN A 18 1.51 -33.00 -2.93
CA GLN A 18 0.05 -32.97 -3.03
C GLN A 18 -0.60 -32.14 -1.93
N VAL A 19 -0.13 -32.20 -0.69
CA VAL A 19 -0.65 -31.35 0.40
C VAL A 19 -0.31 -29.87 0.15
N LYS A 20 0.88 -29.55 -0.37
CA LYS A 20 1.24 -28.17 -0.76
C LYS A 20 0.43 -27.68 -1.96
N MET A 21 0.17 -28.52 -2.96
CA MET A 21 -0.69 -28.20 -4.09
C MET A 21 -2.15 -28.03 -3.66
N ALA A 22 -2.67 -28.88 -2.76
CA ALA A 22 -4.00 -28.72 -2.18
C ALA A 22 -4.11 -27.45 -1.32
N ALA A 23 -3.06 -27.03 -0.61
CA ALA A 23 -3.02 -25.78 0.13
C ALA A 23 -2.94 -24.54 -0.79
N LEU A 24 -2.24 -24.65 -1.93
CA LEU A 24 -2.20 -23.60 -2.96
C LEU A 24 -3.52 -23.50 -3.72
N LEU A 25 -4.14 -24.63 -4.05
CA LEU A 25 -5.47 -24.68 -4.65
C LEU A 25 -6.57 -24.28 -3.66
N GLY A 26 -6.41 -24.56 -2.37
CA GLY A 26 -7.27 -24.06 -1.30
C GLY A 26 -7.17 -22.55 -1.15
N ARG A 27 -5.95 -21.98 -1.24
CA ARG A 27 -5.76 -20.52 -1.32
C ARG A 27 -6.35 -19.93 -2.61
N ALA A 28 -6.27 -20.63 -3.74
CA ALA A 28 -6.90 -20.21 -4.99
C ALA A 28 -8.45 -20.28 -4.93
N ARG A 29 -9.02 -21.30 -4.27
CA ARG A 29 -10.48 -21.44 -4.08
C ARG A 29 -11.04 -20.43 -3.06
N VAL A 30 -10.25 -20.00 -2.08
CA VAL A 30 -10.59 -18.86 -1.21
C VAL A 30 -10.58 -17.54 -1.99
N LEU A 31 -9.79 -17.43 -3.07
CA LEU A 31 -9.88 -16.27 -3.96
C LEU A 31 -11.14 -16.28 -4.84
N GLU A 32 -11.70 -17.44 -5.18
CA GLU A 32 -12.97 -17.54 -5.94
C GLU A 32 -14.22 -17.31 -5.07
N GLN A 33 -14.21 -17.61 -3.77
CA GLN A 33 -15.32 -17.28 -2.86
C GLN A 33 -15.27 -15.85 -2.30
N GLY A 34 -14.25 -15.07 -2.66
CA GLY A 34 -14.11 -13.66 -2.30
C GLY A 34 -14.81 -12.67 -3.23
N ASP A 35 -15.40 -13.13 -4.35
CA ASP A 35 -15.98 -12.28 -5.41
C ASP A 35 -17.42 -11.78 -5.12
N ILE A 36 -17.82 -11.69 -3.84
CA ILE A 36 -19.03 -10.93 -3.43
C ILE A 36 -18.65 -9.60 -2.74
N GLN A 37 -17.36 -9.31 -2.52
CA GLN A 37 -16.90 -8.05 -1.89
C GLN A 37 -16.02 -7.18 -2.81
N ARG A 38 -15.88 -7.53 -4.09
CA ARG A 38 -15.24 -6.69 -5.10
C ARG A 38 -16.26 -5.92 -5.91
N THR A 39 -16.94 -4.98 -5.27
CA THR A 39 -17.45 -3.81 -5.99
C THR A 39 -16.50 -2.65 -5.70
N PRO A 40 -16.05 -1.89 -6.71
CA PRO A 40 -15.52 -0.57 -6.43
C PRO A 40 -16.67 0.19 -5.78
N VAL A 41 -16.54 0.52 -4.50
CA VAL A 41 -17.44 1.48 -3.85
C VAL A 41 -17.07 2.85 -4.44
N LEU A 42 -17.44 3.07 -5.70
CA LEU A 42 -17.97 4.36 -6.07
C LEU A 42 -19.19 4.48 -5.16
N MET A 43 -19.07 5.29 -4.11
CA MET A 43 -20.24 5.72 -3.35
C MET A 43 -21.10 6.53 -4.32
N ASP A 44 -21.86 5.84 -5.16
CA ASP A 44 -23.06 6.40 -5.74
C ASP A 44 -24.00 6.59 -4.55
N SER A 45 -24.02 7.84 -4.08
CA SER A 45 -24.78 8.35 -2.95
C SER A 45 -26.29 8.07 -3.03
N THR A 46 -26.77 7.48 -4.13
CA THR A 46 -28.19 7.29 -4.43
C THR A 46 -28.68 5.85 -4.23
N LEU A 47 -27.89 4.80 -4.49
CA LEU A 47 -28.37 3.39 -4.44
C LEU A 47 -28.12 2.66 -3.11
N PHE A 48 -27.10 3.05 -2.35
CA PHE A 48 -26.96 2.64 -0.94
C PHE A 48 -28.01 3.30 -0.03
N LYS A 49 -28.73 4.29 -0.57
CA LYS A 49 -29.69 5.12 0.16
C LYS A 49 -31.04 4.43 0.42
N GLU A 50 -31.32 3.27 -0.18
CA GLU A 50 -32.64 2.63 -0.04
C GLU A 50 -32.67 1.29 0.72
N ARG A 51 -31.55 0.55 0.86
CA ARG A 51 -31.60 -0.79 1.49
C ARG A 51 -30.97 -0.93 2.87
N GLN A 52 -30.21 0.05 3.33
CA GLN A 52 -29.62 0.05 4.69
C GLN A 52 -29.96 1.30 5.51
N THR A 53 -30.67 2.26 4.92
CA THR A 53 -31.10 3.49 5.59
C THR A 53 -32.33 3.27 6.47
N GLU A 54 -33.16 2.26 6.22
CA GLU A 54 -34.39 2.06 7.02
C GLU A 54 -34.10 1.68 8.49
N ASP A 55 -32.99 0.98 8.78
CA ASP A 55 -32.68 0.56 10.17
C ASP A 55 -31.84 1.57 10.97
N LEU A 56 -31.30 2.63 10.35
CA LEU A 56 -30.38 3.58 11.00
C LEU A 56 -30.81 5.06 10.92
N VAL A 57 -32.02 5.34 10.41
CA VAL A 57 -32.59 6.70 10.44
C VAL A 57 -33.26 6.89 11.80
N TYR A 58 -32.65 7.69 12.69
CA TYR A 58 -33.31 8.20 13.89
C TYR A 58 -34.26 9.35 13.45
N PRO A 59 -35.57 9.13 13.28
CA PRO A 59 -36.45 10.06 12.56
C PRO A 59 -36.95 11.22 13.43
N CYS A 60 -36.45 11.34 14.67
CA CYS A 60 -36.98 12.27 15.67
C CYS A 60 -35.86 12.93 16.47
N LEU A 61 -35.93 14.26 16.61
CA LEU A 61 -35.00 15.08 17.41
C LEU A 61 -35.01 14.70 18.90
N CYS A 62 -36.11 14.10 19.39
CA CYS A 62 -36.29 13.59 20.74
C CYS A 62 -35.72 12.16 20.95
N CYS A 63 -35.16 11.53 19.90
CA CYS A 63 -34.63 10.17 19.93
C CYS A 63 -33.18 10.09 19.42
N VAL A 64 -32.49 11.23 19.31
CA VAL A 64 -31.09 11.25 18.84
C VAL A 64 -30.26 10.53 19.91
N PRO A 65 -29.63 9.39 19.58
CA PRO A 65 -28.80 8.66 20.52
C PRO A 65 -27.62 9.54 20.93
N THR A 66 -27.18 9.39 22.17
CA THR A 66 -26.04 10.14 22.68
C THR A 66 -24.75 9.74 21.93
N VAL A 67 -23.76 10.64 21.91
CA VAL A 67 -22.44 10.35 21.30
C VAL A 67 -21.83 9.08 21.90
N GLU A 68 -21.99 8.89 23.21
CA GLU A 68 -21.52 7.71 23.94
C GLU A 68 -22.23 6.42 23.52
N GLU A 69 -23.57 6.45 23.35
CA GLU A 69 -24.32 5.31 22.83
C GLU A 69 -23.89 4.93 21.41
N LEU A 70 -23.71 5.91 20.52
CA LEU A 70 -23.24 5.65 19.16
C LEU A 70 -21.81 5.10 19.15
N LYS A 71 -20.93 5.63 20.01
CA LYS A 71 -19.57 5.12 20.19
C LYS A 71 -19.60 3.67 20.69
N GLN A 72 -20.47 3.36 21.65
CA GLN A 72 -20.61 2.01 22.18
C GLN A 72 -21.13 1.04 21.11
N LYS A 73 -22.19 1.39 20.39
CA LYS A 73 -22.68 0.59 19.24
C LYS A 73 -21.59 0.37 18.21
N GLY A 74 -20.85 1.42 17.87
CA GLY A 74 -19.68 1.33 17.00
C GLY A 74 -18.65 0.31 17.50
N ASN A 75 -18.31 0.33 18.78
CA ASN A 75 -17.38 -0.61 19.41
C ASN A 75 -17.91 -2.06 19.41
N GLU A 76 -19.21 -2.25 19.63
CA GLU A 76 -19.89 -3.55 19.55
C GLU A 76 -19.79 -4.12 18.13
N CYS A 77 -20.09 -3.30 17.11
CA CYS A 77 -19.90 -3.68 15.71
C CYS A 77 -18.44 -4.05 15.38
N VAL A 78 -17.44 -3.34 15.94
CA VAL A 78 -16.01 -3.73 15.78
C VAL A 78 -15.74 -5.11 16.35
N ARG A 79 -16.28 -5.40 17.55
CA ARG A 79 -16.11 -6.71 18.22
C ARG A 79 -16.77 -7.83 17.40
N ASP A 80 -17.91 -7.54 16.79
CA ASP A 80 -18.66 -8.46 15.93
C ASP A 80 -18.11 -8.53 14.50
N LYS A 81 -17.01 -7.81 14.20
CA LYS A 81 -16.36 -7.71 12.88
C LYS A 81 -17.23 -7.09 11.79
N LYS A 82 -18.28 -6.35 12.17
CA LYS A 82 -19.15 -5.59 11.28
C LYS A 82 -18.59 -4.18 11.07
N TYR A 83 -17.49 -4.07 10.33
CA TYR A 83 -16.73 -2.84 10.22
C TYR A 83 -17.46 -1.71 9.45
N ALA A 84 -18.30 -2.04 8.47
CA ALA A 84 -19.08 -1.06 7.72
C ALA A 84 -20.13 -0.36 8.61
N GLU A 85 -20.91 -1.13 9.36
CA GLU A 85 -21.88 -0.62 10.34
C GLU A 85 -21.17 0.20 11.43
N SER A 86 -20.02 -0.28 11.90
CA SER A 86 -19.20 0.45 12.87
C SER A 86 -18.78 1.83 12.35
N ALA A 87 -18.31 1.91 11.11
CA ALA A 87 -17.92 3.17 10.49
C ALA A 87 -19.10 4.13 10.33
N LEU A 88 -20.31 3.63 10.05
CA LEU A 88 -21.53 4.44 10.03
C LEU A 88 -21.83 5.02 11.41
N HIS A 89 -21.86 4.19 12.46
CA HIS A 89 -22.10 4.66 13.83
C HIS A 89 -21.09 5.72 14.28
N TYR A 90 -19.80 5.52 14.03
CA TYR A 90 -18.80 6.55 14.32
C TYR A 90 -19.00 7.81 13.48
N THR A 91 -19.41 7.69 12.22
CA THR A 91 -19.68 8.86 11.38
C THR A 91 -20.84 9.69 11.91
N TYR A 92 -21.91 9.05 12.41
CA TYR A 92 -22.97 9.77 13.10
C TYR A 92 -22.50 10.38 14.42
N ALA A 93 -21.69 9.66 15.21
CA ALA A 93 -21.13 10.19 16.45
C ALA A 93 -20.24 11.43 16.20
N ILE A 94 -19.43 11.41 15.14
CA ILE A 94 -18.56 12.53 14.72
C ILE A 94 -19.39 13.74 14.27
N LYS A 95 -20.55 13.53 13.63
CA LYS A 95 -21.46 14.63 13.27
C LYS A 95 -22.00 15.36 14.51
N LEU A 96 -22.20 14.64 15.61
CA LEU A 96 -22.67 15.20 16.87
C LEU A 96 -21.54 15.83 17.69
N ASP A 97 -20.35 15.22 17.67
CA ASP A 97 -19.15 15.71 18.36
C ASP A 97 -17.90 15.61 17.46
N PRO A 98 -17.65 16.63 16.61
CA PRO A 98 -16.51 16.64 15.69
C PRO A 98 -15.17 16.89 16.38
N GLY A 99 -15.16 17.25 17.67
CA GLY A 99 -13.93 17.47 18.45
C GLY A 99 -13.34 16.19 19.03
N ASN A 100 -14.05 15.07 18.93
CA ASN A 100 -13.70 13.84 19.63
C ASN A 100 -12.67 12.99 18.87
N TYR A 101 -11.39 13.17 19.20
CA TYR A 101 -10.29 12.42 18.60
C TYR A 101 -10.44 10.88 18.73
N SER A 102 -11.12 10.38 19.77
CA SER A 102 -11.32 8.94 20.00
C SER A 102 -12.24 8.33 18.93
N LEU A 103 -13.24 9.08 18.46
CA LEU A 103 -14.15 8.62 17.41
C LEU A 103 -13.41 8.47 16.07
N TYR A 104 -12.58 9.45 15.71
CA TYR A 104 -11.73 9.36 14.52
C TYR A 104 -10.76 8.17 14.60
N SER A 105 -10.14 7.93 15.76
CA SER A 105 -9.23 6.79 15.95
C SER A 105 -9.93 5.43 15.80
N ASN A 106 -11.17 5.32 16.28
CA ASN A 106 -11.94 4.08 16.16
C ASN A 106 -12.50 3.88 14.75
N ARG A 107 -12.91 4.97 14.08
CA ARG A 107 -13.33 4.93 12.67
C ARG A 107 -12.16 4.61 11.73
N SER A 108 -10.97 5.15 12.00
CA SER A 108 -9.72 4.79 11.32
C SER A 108 -9.44 3.29 11.38
N LEU A 109 -9.62 2.66 12.55
CA LEU A 109 -9.50 1.21 12.70
C LEU A 109 -10.54 0.47 11.85
N ALA A 110 -11.80 0.92 11.86
CA ALA A 110 -12.86 0.29 11.06
C ALA A 110 -12.51 0.37 9.55
N PHE A 111 -12.08 1.54 9.05
CA PHE A 111 -11.63 1.71 7.67
C PHE A 111 -10.42 0.85 7.33
N LEU A 112 -9.45 0.75 8.24
CA LEU A 112 -8.29 -0.12 8.07
C LEU A 112 -8.70 -1.59 7.90
N LYS A 113 -9.68 -2.06 8.67
CA LYS A 113 -10.21 -3.42 8.56
C LYS A 113 -11.04 -3.66 7.31
N MET A 114 -11.55 -2.60 6.68
CA MET A 114 -12.22 -2.64 5.38
C MET A 114 -11.28 -2.39 4.20
N GLU A 115 -9.96 -2.31 4.43
CA GLU A 115 -8.94 -2.01 3.42
C GLU A 115 -9.14 -0.64 2.74
N GLN A 116 -9.89 0.27 3.38
CA GLN A 116 -10.08 1.65 2.95
C GLN A 116 -8.95 2.54 3.49
N TYR A 117 -7.74 2.35 2.96
CA TYR A 117 -6.52 2.91 3.54
C TYR A 117 -6.46 4.44 3.53
N TYR A 118 -6.91 5.09 2.45
CA TYR A 118 -6.97 6.56 2.37
C TYR A 118 -7.81 7.17 3.50
N LEU A 119 -9.05 6.70 3.66
CA LEU A 119 -9.96 7.17 4.71
C LEU A 119 -9.42 6.87 6.11
N ALA A 120 -8.82 5.68 6.29
CA ALA A 120 -8.19 5.32 7.55
C ALA A 120 -7.02 6.24 7.91
N LEU A 121 -6.20 6.61 6.92
CA LEU A 121 -5.07 7.52 7.11
C LEU A 121 -5.54 8.93 7.45
N GLU A 122 -6.58 9.43 6.77
CA GLU A 122 -7.09 10.78 7.04
C GLU A 122 -7.70 10.87 8.44
N ASP A 123 -8.46 9.86 8.88
CA ASP A 123 -8.97 9.79 10.25
C ASP A 123 -7.84 9.70 11.29
N ALA A 124 -6.78 8.96 11.00
CA ALA A 124 -5.62 8.89 11.89
C ALA A 124 -4.88 10.25 11.97
N LYS A 125 -4.72 10.95 10.84
CA LYS A 125 -4.17 12.31 10.82
C LYS A 125 -5.07 13.29 11.59
N GLN A 126 -6.38 13.20 11.41
CA GLN A 126 -7.34 14.05 12.13
C GLN A 126 -7.30 13.80 13.63
N THR A 127 -7.16 12.54 14.05
CA THR A 127 -6.93 12.18 15.46
C THR A 127 -5.69 12.89 16.02
N ILE A 128 -4.58 12.88 15.28
CA ILE A 128 -3.32 13.54 15.69
C ILE A 128 -3.48 15.06 15.71
N ARG A 129 -4.20 15.65 14.75
CA ARG A 129 -4.49 17.10 14.73
C ARG A 129 -5.30 17.54 15.96
N LEU A 130 -6.32 16.74 16.33
CA LEU A 130 -7.16 17.02 17.49
C LEU A 130 -6.45 16.78 18.82
N GLN A 131 -5.63 15.73 18.91
CA GLN A 131 -4.88 15.39 20.12
C GLN A 131 -3.46 14.90 19.77
N PRO A 132 -2.48 15.82 19.67
CA PRO A 132 -1.11 15.48 19.29
C PRO A 132 -0.32 14.75 20.39
N ASP A 133 -0.77 14.80 21.65
CA ASP A 133 -0.07 14.14 22.77
C ASP A 133 -0.54 12.70 23.00
N TRP A 134 -1.46 12.20 22.15
CA TRP A 134 -2.03 10.86 22.32
C TRP A 134 -1.32 9.83 21.45
N ALA A 135 -0.51 8.97 22.09
CA ALA A 135 0.28 7.94 21.42
C ALA A 135 -0.53 7.05 20.46
N LYS A 136 -1.79 6.74 20.80
CA LYS A 136 -2.65 5.88 19.98
C LYS A 136 -2.98 6.50 18.61
N GLY A 137 -3.00 7.82 18.47
CA GLY A 137 -3.19 8.49 17.18
C GLY A 137 -2.07 8.16 16.20
N TYR A 138 -0.82 8.31 16.64
CA TYR A 138 0.36 7.91 15.85
C TYR A 138 0.41 6.40 15.61
N PHE A 139 -0.01 5.60 16.59
CA PHE A 139 -0.11 4.15 16.42
C PHE A 139 -1.09 3.78 15.30
N ARG A 140 -2.27 4.41 15.24
CA ARG A 140 -3.24 4.19 14.14
C ARG A 140 -2.67 4.58 12.79
N LYS A 141 -2.03 5.74 12.69
CA LYS A 141 -1.36 6.18 11.46
C LYS A 141 -0.34 5.14 11.00
N ALA A 142 0.50 4.67 11.93
CA ALA A 142 1.51 3.66 11.65
C ALA A 142 0.91 2.30 11.24
N GLU A 143 -0.25 1.89 11.79
CA GLU A 143 -0.94 0.66 11.36
C GLU A 143 -1.44 0.74 9.91
N VAL A 144 -1.89 1.91 9.46
CA VAL A 144 -2.31 2.15 8.07
C VAL A 144 -1.09 2.12 7.13
N GLU A 145 -0.02 2.81 7.49
CA GLU A 145 1.25 2.81 6.75
C GLU A 145 1.86 1.40 6.68
N PHE A 146 1.82 0.64 7.78
CA PHE A 146 2.27 -0.75 7.82
C PHE A 146 1.45 -1.65 6.90
N SER A 147 0.13 -1.45 6.85
CA SER A 147 -0.77 -2.28 6.03
C SER A 147 -0.67 -1.99 4.54
N THR A 148 -0.13 -0.82 4.17
CA THR A 148 0.16 -0.42 2.78
C THR A 148 1.63 -0.65 2.39
N ASP A 149 2.39 -1.38 3.22
CA ASP A 149 3.81 -1.69 3.07
C ASP A 149 4.76 -0.46 3.06
N HIS A 150 4.30 0.69 3.58
CA HIS A 150 5.12 1.89 3.81
C HIS A 150 5.88 1.76 5.14
N PHE A 151 6.78 0.78 5.22
CA PHE A 151 7.42 0.42 6.47
C PHE A 151 8.33 1.52 7.06
N SER A 152 8.95 2.35 6.21
CA SER A 152 9.79 3.48 6.63
C SER A 152 8.98 4.52 7.39
N GLU A 153 7.85 4.93 6.81
CA GLU A 153 6.91 5.90 7.34
C GLU A 153 6.23 5.34 8.60
N ALA A 154 5.81 4.07 8.55
CA ALA A 154 5.25 3.38 9.71
C ALA A 154 6.21 3.36 10.91
N LEU A 155 7.52 3.13 10.67
CA LEU A 155 8.53 3.20 11.73
C LEU A 155 8.64 4.61 12.33
N GLN A 156 8.59 5.66 11.51
CA GLN A 156 8.61 7.03 12.01
C GLN A 156 7.39 7.30 12.89
N SER A 157 6.20 6.95 12.42
CA SER A 157 4.94 7.11 13.15
C SER A 157 4.94 6.29 14.47
N TYR A 158 5.36 5.03 14.44
CA TYR A 158 5.51 4.23 15.68
C TYR A 158 6.58 4.80 16.63
N THR A 159 7.67 5.36 16.10
CA THR A 159 8.70 5.99 16.93
C THR A 159 8.14 7.22 17.65
N GLN A 160 7.29 8.01 17.01
CA GLN A 160 6.59 9.12 17.67
C GLN A 160 5.62 8.60 18.75
N ALA A 161 4.86 7.53 18.47
CA ALA A 161 4.01 6.90 19.47
C ALA A 161 4.82 6.41 20.69
N LEU A 162 5.99 5.82 20.46
CA LEU A 162 6.89 5.35 21.52
C LEU A 162 7.47 6.49 22.35
N LYS A 163 7.74 7.66 21.75
CA LYS A 163 8.20 8.84 22.51
C LYS A 163 7.14 9.33 23.50
N LEU A 164 5.86 9.28 23.10
CA LEU A 164 4.75 9.69 23.94
C LEU A 164 4.43 8.65 25.03
N GLN A 165 4.55 7.36 24.71
CA GLN A 165 4.32 6.26 25.64
C GLN A 165 5.45 5.22 25.57
N PRO A 166 6.57 5.47 26.27
CA PRO A 166 7.77 4.63 26.17
C PRO A 166 7.57 3.23 26.78
N ASP A 167 6.65 3.08 27.72
CA ASP A 167 6.43 1.85 28.49
C ASP A 167 5.43 0.89 27.84
N ASP A 168 4.85 1.23 26.68
CA ASP A 168 3.92 0.33 25.99
C ASP A 168 4.67 -0.78 25.23
N PRO A 169 4.59 -2.05 25.67
CA PRO A 169 5.20 -3.16 24.96
C PRO A 169 4.59 -3.36 23.57
N GLY A 170 3.31 -3.03 23.37
CA GLY A 170 2.62 -3.18 22.09
C GLY A 170 3.23 -2.31 20.98
N ILE A 171 3.68 -1.10 21.33
CA ILE A 171 4.37 -0.19 20.39
C ILE A 171 5.75 -0.75 20.03
N ARG A 172 6.51 -1.22 21.03
CA ARG A 172 7.84 -1.81 20.82
C ARG A 172 7.75 -3.06 19.91
N ASP A 173 6.78 -3.92 20.16
CA ASP A 173 6.52 -5.10 19.33
C ASP A 173 6.11 -4.72 17.91
N ALA A 174 5.32 -3.66 17.74
CA ALA A 174 4.95 -3.14 16.43
C ALA A 174 6.17 -2.61 15.65
N ILE A 175 7.09 -1.91 16.31
CA ILE A 175 8.35 -1.44 15.71
C ILE A 175 9.22 -2.64 15.29
N LEU A 176 9.37 -3.65 16.15
CA LEU A 176 10.15 -4.84 15.85
C LEU A 176 9.56 -5.61 14.66
N ARG A 177 8.23 -5.81 14.64
CA ARG A 177 7.51 -6.42 13.52
C ARG A 177 7.75 -5.65 12.23
N THR A 178 7.62 -4.32 12.26
CA THR A 178 7.80 -3.44 11.11
C THR A 178 9.23 -3.47 10.60
N THR A 179 10.22 -3.43 11.50
CA THR A 179 11.65 -3.53 11.15
C THR A 179 11.96 -4.86 10.46
N ARG A 180 11.44 -5.98 10.97
CA ARG A 180 11.62 -7.29 10.34
C ARG A 180 11.01 -7.33 8.95
N LYS A 181 9.81 -6.78 8.78
CA LYS A 181 9.12 -6.70 7.48
C LYS A 181 9.87 -5.82 6.48
N MET A 182 10.36 -4.66 6.90
CA MET A 182 11.21 -3.78 6.09
C MET A 182 12.49 -4.49 5.63
N GLN A 183 13.16 -5.22 6.52
CA GLN A 183 14.35 -5.99 6.15
C GLN A 183 14.04 -7.14 5.18
N GLN A 184 12.89 -7.80 5.36
CA GLN A 184 12.42 -8.84 4.43
C GLN A 184 12.11 -8.26 3.05
N ASP A 185 11.41 -7.12 2.97
CA ASP A 185 11.11 -6.47 1.69
C ASP A 185 12.38 -6.02 0.98
N ARG A 186 13.34 -5.43 1.71
CA ARG A 186 14.65 -5.07 1.16
C ARG A 186 15.42 -6.28 0.62
N LYS A 187 15.47 -7.39 1.37
CA LYS A 187 16.11 -8.63 0.88
C LYS A 187 15.40 -9.19 -0.34
N ALA A 188 14.08 -9.11 -0.35
CA ALA A 188 13.29 -9.54 -1.49
C ALA A 188 13.60 -8.66 -2.71
N ASP A 189 13.69 -7.34 -2.58
CA ASP A 189 14.10 -6.42 -3.66
C ASP A 189 15.45 -6.81 -4.27
N ASP A 190 16.44 -7.08 -3.42
CA ASP A 190 17.76 -7.54 -3.85
C ASP A 190 17.66 -8.90 -4.57
N GLN A 191 16.92 -9.85 -4.00
CA GLN A 191 16.77 -11.20 -4.55
C GLN A 191 16.04 -11.23 -5.90
N TYR A 192 14.94 -10.49 -6.05
CA TYR A 192 14.19 -10.44 -7.31
C TYR A 192 15.05 -9.86 -8.43
N SER A 193 15.85 -8.83 -8.12
CA SER A 193 16.77 -8.23 -9.08
C SER A 193 17.72 -9.27 -9.70
N TRP A 194 18.31 -10.14 -8.87
CA TRP A 194 19.15 -11.24 -9.34
C TRP A 194 18.36 -12.35 -10.06
N LEU A 195 17.14 -12.64 -9.64
CA LEU A 195 16.27 -13.61 -10.31
C LEU A 195 15.96 -13.18 -11.75
N GLY A 196 15.66 -11.89 -11.97
CA GLY A 196 15.43 -11.33 -13.31
C GLY A 196 16.65 -11.45 -14.22
N ALA A 197 17.86 -11.20 -13.68
CA ALA A 197 19.10 -11.42 -14.42
C ALA A 197 19.29 -12.91 -14.77
N GLY A 198 19.04 -13.82 -13.82
CA GLY A 198 19.14 -15.27 -14.05
C GLY A 198 18.20 -15.77 -15.15
N VAL A 199 16.95 -15.34 -15.16
CA VAL A 199 15.99 -15.65 -16.23
C VAL A 199 16.47 -15.09 -17.57
N GLY A 200 17.02 -13.87 -17.58
CA GLY A 200 17.59 -13.27 -18.78
C GLY A 200 18.81 -14.03 -19.33
N ILE A 201 19.68 -14.57 -18.47
CA ILE A 201 20.81 -15.42 -18.90
C ILE A 201 20.28 -16.70 -19.57
N ILE A 202 19.31 -17.38 -18.95
CA ILE A 202 18.72 -18.62 -19.50
C ILE A 202 18.10 -18.35 -20.87
N MET A 203 17.34 -17.25 -20.99
CA MET A 203 16.76 -16.82 -22.27
C MET A 203 17.83 -16.46 -23.31
N GLY A 204 18.90 -15.77 -22.90
CA GLY A 204 20.02 -15.43 -23.78
C GLY A 204 20.72 -16.67 -24.34
N VAL A 205 21.01 -17.66 -23.49
CA VAL A 205 21.63 -18.93 -23.93
C VAL A 205 20.71 -19.70 -24.87
N ALA A 206 19.40 -19.72 -24.59
CA ALA A 206 18.42 -20.34 -25.47
C ALA A 206 18.38 -19.69 -26.86
N ILE A 207 18.49 -18.36 -26.95
CA ILE A 207 18.56 -17.62 -28.22
C ILE A 207 19.82 -18.00 -29.01
N VAL A 208 20.99 -18.06 -28.35
CA VAL A 208 22.25 -18.46 -29.00
C VAL A 208 22.17 -19.90 -29.51
N PHE A 209 21.60 -20.81 -28.71
CA PHE A 209 21.42 -22.20 -29.10
C PHE A 209 20.43 -22.34 -30.27
N ALA A 210 19.35 -21.56 -30.27
CA ALA A 210 18.37 -21.55 -31.35
C ALA A 210 18.97 -21.03 -32.67
N ASP A 211 19.79 -19.96 -32.66
CA ASP A 211 20.51 -19.49 -33.87
C ASP A 211 21.45 -20.58 -34.41
N HIS A 212 22.08 -21.35 -33.52
CA HIS A 212 23.00 -22.39 -33.94
C HIS A 212 22.31 -23.61 -34.57
N ILE A 213 21.09 -23.93 -34.13
CA ILE A 213 20.32 -25.08 -34.64
C ILE A 213 19.49 -24.73 -35.87
N LEU A 214 18.85 -23.55 -35.89
CA LEU A 214 17.86 -23.21 -36.91
C LEU A 214 18.49 -22.61 -38.16
N THR A 215 19.68 -22.01 -38.06
CA THR A 215 20.28 -21.25 -39.16
C THR A 215 21.40 -22.05 -39.83
N HIS A 216 21.24 -22.37 -41.13
CA HIS A 216 22.25 -23.09 -41.93
C HIS A 216 23.61 -22.36 -42.07
N LYS A 217 23.64 -21.05 -41.79
CA LYS A 217 24.85 -20.23 -41.59
C LYS A 217 24.66 -19.45 -40.29
N PRO A 218 25.32 -19.80 -39.17
CA PRO A 218 25.13 -19.10 -37.91
C PRO A 218 25.50 -17.63 -38.08
N THR A 219 24.63 -16.72 -37.65
CA THR A 219 24.88 -15.28 -37.74
C THR A 219 25.80 -14.80 -36.62
N LEU A 220 25.76 -15.47 -35.47
CA LEU A 220 26.69 -15.30 -34.36
C LEU A 220 27.87 -16.26 -34.49
N THR A 221 28.88 -15.92 -35.29
CA THR A 221 30.10 -16.75 -35.41
C THR A 221 31.14 -16.44 -34.33
N HIS A 222 31.21 -15.18 -33.88
CA HIS A 222 32.21 -14.76 -32.91
C HIS A 222 31.75 -15.04 -31.46
N PRO A 223 32.55 -15.74 -30.63
CA PRO A 223 32.17 -16.09 -29.26
C PRO A 223 31.95 -14.84 -28.39
N LEU A 224 32.65 -13.74 -28.69
CA LEU A 224 32.44 -12.46 -28.03
C LEU A 224 31.04 -11.89 -28.32
N LEU A 225 30.53 -12.05 -29.55
CA LEU A 225 29.20 -11.56 -29.93
C LEU A 225 28.10 -12.35 -29.20
N MET A 226 28.28 -13.67 -29.06
CA MET A 226 27.38 -14.52 -28.26
C MET A 226 27.36 -14.09 -26.79
N ALA A 227 28.52 -13.87 -26.19
CA ALA A 227 28.63 -13.41 -24.81
C ALA A 227 27.95 -12.04 -24.63
N LEU A 228 28.22 -11.08 -25.52
CA LEU A 228 27.61 -9.75 -25.48
C LEU A 228 26.08 -9.80 -25.58
N LEU A 229 25.53 -10.66 -26.45
CA LEU A 229 24.08 -10.84 -26.58
C LEU A 229 23.47 -11.37 -25.28
N THR A 230 24.06 -12.41 -24.69
CA THR A 230 23.53 -12.98 -23.43
C THR A 230 23.60 -11.99 -22.27
N ILE A 231 24.67 -11.20 -22.16
CA ILE A 231 24.81 -10.15 -21.15
C ILE A 231 23.76 -9.05 -21.39
N ALA A 232 23.51 -8.65 -22.64
CA ALA A 232 22.48 -7.66 -22.97
C ALA A 232 21.07 -8.12 -22.57
N VAL A 233 20.72 -9.38 -22.87
CA VAL A 233 19.42 -9.97 -22.46
C VAL A 233 19.31 -10.09 -20.94
N ALA A 234 20.40 -10.46 -20.25
CA ALA A 234 20.45 -10.52 -18.79
C ALA A 234 20.25 -9.12 -18.15
N MET A 235 20.91 -8.09 -18.68
CA MET A 235 20.72 -6.70 -18.23
C MET A 235 19.31 -6.20 -18.47
N ALA A 236 18.70 -6.53 -19.62
CA ALA A 236 17.31 -6.21 -19.89
C ALA A 236 16.35 -6.89 -18.89
N GLY A 237 16.56 -8.17 -18.60
CA GLY A 237 15.79 -8.91 -17.58
C GLY A 237 15.90 -8.31 -16.18
N TYR A 238 17.10 -7.90 -15.77
CA TYR A 238 17.33 -7.17 -14.52
C TYR A 238 16.55 -5.85 -14.48
N GLY A 239 16.61 -5.08 -15.57
CA GLY A 239 15.92 -3.80 -15.71
C GLY A 239 14.40 -3.94 -15.63
N VAL A 240 13.83 -4.90 -16.36
CA VAL A 240 12.38 -5.17 -16.34
C VAL A 240 11.91 -5.56 -14.94
N MET A 241 12.64 -6.43 -14.25
CA MET A 241 12.27 -6.84 -12.89
C MET A 241 12.32 -5.66 -11.91
N ARG A 242 13.36 -4.82 -11.98
CA ARG A 242 13.49 -3.63 -11.13
C ARG A 242 12.39 -2.60 -11.44
N GLY A 243 12.06 -2.43 -12.72
CA GLY A 243 10.96 -1.59 -13.18
C GLY A 243 9.60 -2.10 -12.70
N TYR A 244 9.35 -3.40 -12.77
CA TYR A 244 8.12 -4.02 -12.25
C TYR A 244 7.99 -3.83 -10.74
N ARG A 245 9.07 -4.05 -9.98
CA ARG A 245 9.08 -3.79 -8.53
C ARG A 245 8.80 -2.31 -8.23
N TYR A 246 9.44 -1.39 -8.93
CA TYR A 246 9.16 0.04 -8.79
C TYR A 246 7.68 0.36 -9.07
N TYR A 247 7.12 -0.19 -10.15
CA TYR A 247 5.71 -0.05 -10.49
C TYR A 247 4.78 -0.56 -9.37
N THR A 248 5.05 -1.75 -8.82
CA THR A 248 4.24 -2.30 -7.71
C THR A 248 4.32 -1.43 -6.44
N LYS A 249 5.46 -0.78 -6.17
CA LYS A 249 5.59 0.16 -5.05
C LYS A 249 4.78 1.44 -5.30
N CYS A 250 4.81 1.98 -6.52
CA CYS A 250 3.99 3.13 -6.89
C CYS A 250 2.48 2.85 -6.76
N GLN A 251 2.03 1.65 -7.12
CA GLN A 251 0.62 1.28 -6.97
C GLN A 251 0.18 1.25 -5.50
N ARG A 252 1.08 0.88 -4.56
CA ARG A 252 0.79 0.93 -3.13
C ARG A 252 0.71 2.35 -2.61
N LEU A 253 1.56 3.26 -3.10
CA LEU A 253 1.49 4.67 -2.77
C LEU A 253 0.12 5.27 -3.13
N SER A 254 -0.42 4.90 -4.30
CA SER A 254 -1.76 5.37 -4.71
C SER A 254 -2.91 4.91 -3.79
N LEU A 255 -2.70 3.91 -2.91
CA LEU A 255 -3.71 3.50 -1.93
C LEU A 255 -3.89 4.51 -0.78
N LEU A 256 -2.88 5.35 -0.53
CA LEU A 256 -2.90 6.41 0.48
C LEU A 256 -3.30 7.77 -0.10
N GLU A 257 -3.48 7.85 -1.41
CA GLU A 257 -3.93 9.06 -2.10
C GLU A 257 -5.46 9.06 -2.24
N ALA A 258 -6.04 10.26 -2.34
CA ALA A 258 -7.47 10.38 -2.59
C ALA A 258 -7.81 9.72 -3.93
N PRO A 259 -8.92 8.97 -4.04
CA PRO A 259 -9.35 8.44 -5.32
C PRO A 259 -9.54 9.59 -6.32
N LEU A 260 -9.02 9.41 -7.53
CA LEU A 260 -9.09 10.42 -8.57
C LEU A 260 -10.56 10.65 -8.95
N ASP A 261 -11.08 11.84 -8.66
CA ASP A 261 -12.44 12.23 -9.01
C ASP A 261 -12.54 12.55 -10.50
N LEU A 262 -12.81 11.51 -11.30
CA LEU A 262 -12.91 11.57 -12.75
C LEU A 262 -14.25 12.16 -13.25
N LEU A 263 -15.18 12.46 -12.33
CA LEU A 263 -16.52 12.95 -12.63
C LEU A 263 -16.81 14.30 -11.96
N GLY A 264 -15.77 15.06 -11.63
CA GLY A 264 -15.91 16.36 -10.96
C GLY A 264 -16.98 17.23 -11.63
N ASP A 265 -18.05 17.49 -10.90
CA ASP A 265 -19.02 18.52 -11.24
C ASP A 265 -18.28 19.86 -11.08
N ASP A 266 -18.15 20.64 -12.16
CA ASP A 266 -17.33 21.86 -12.27
C ASP A 266 -17.75 23.00 -11.30
N THR A 267 -18.66 22.73 -10.36
CA THR A 267 -19.25 23.70 -9.44
C THR A 267 -18.61 23.73 -8.05
N ASN A 268 -17.68 22.84 -7.71
CA ASN A 268 -17.01 22.86 -6.40
C ASN A 268 -15.51 23.15 -6.53
N PRO A 269 -15.00 24.31 -6.03
CA PRO A 269 -13.57 24.56 -6.05
C PRO A 269 -12.88 23.49 -5.20
N ALA A 270 -11.91 22.80 -5.82
CA ALA A 270 -11.08 21.79 -5.18
C ALA A 270 -10.63 22.27 -3.78
N PRO A 271 -10.64 21.40 -2.75
CA PRO A 271 -10.13 21.79 -1.45
C PRO A 271 -8.68 22.24 -1.62
N SER A 272 -8.44 23.51 -1.28
CA SER A 272 -7.13 24.12 -1.27
C SER A 272 -6.17 23.19 -0.54
N LYS A 273 -5.09 22.80 -1.21
CA LYS A 273 -3.94 22.16 -0.59
C LYS A 273 -3.45 23.08 0.54
N GLU A 274 -3.81 22.78 1.77
CA GLU A 274 -3.10 23.30 2.94
C GLU A 274 -1.75 22.58 2.97
N GLU A 275 -0.75 23.23 2.36
CA GLU A 275 0.65 22.92 2.58
C GLU A 275 0.97 23.08 4.09
N PRO A 276 1.70 22.14 4.71
CA PRO A 276 2.19 22.35 6.07
C PRO A 276 3.10 23.59 6.12
N GLN A 277 2.81 24.53 7.02
CA GLN A 277 3.75 25.60 7.35
C GLN A 277 5.00 24.99 8.00
N GLU A 278 5.99 24.67 7.19
CA GLU A 278 7.35 24.36 7.65
C GLU A 278 8.18 25.65 7.57
N SER A 279 8.48 26.19 8.76
CA SER A 279 9.42 27.28 8.95
C SER A 279 10.81 26.83 8.50
N SER A 280 11.21 27.19 7.28
CA SER A 280 12.61 27.23 6.91
C SER A 280 12.84 28.35 5.88
N LYS A 281 13.84 29.19 6.15
CA LYS A 281 14.26 30.28 5.25
C LYS A 281 14.71 29.69 3.92
N GLU A 282 13.95 29.94 2.85
CA GLU A 282 14.36 29.58 1.49
C GLU A 282 14.78 30.84 0.71
N GLU A 283 16.08 30.89 0.41
CA GLU A 283 16.73 31.89 -0.43
C GLU A 283 16.31 31.67 -1.89
N ARG A 284 15.38 32.52 -2.39
CA ARG A 284 14.88 32.48 -3.76
C ARG A 284 15.98 32.82 -4.77
N THR A 285 16.57 31.82 -5.42
CA THR A 285 17.37 32.03 -6.63
C THR A 285 16.44 32.34 -7.81
N HIS A 286 16.41 33.60 -8.22
CA HIS A 286 15.59 34.09 -9.32
C HIS A 286 16.11 33.55 -10.67
N ARG A 287 15.43 32.55 -11.24
CA ARG A 287 15.78 31.98 -12.55
C ARG A 287 15.34 32.93 -13.67
N TYR A 288 16.30 33.64 -14.27
CA TYR A 288 16.04 34.58 -15.36
C TYR A 288 15.56 33.89 -16.64
N THR A 289 14.67 34.56 -17.37
CA THR A 289 14.21 34.09 -18.68
C THR A 289 15.32 34.22 -19.73
N LYS A 290 15.29 33.35 -20.76
CA LYS A 290 16.31 33.27 -21.82
C LYS A 290 16.53 34.60 -22.57
N ALA A 291 15.51 35.47 -22.59
CA ALA A 291 15.60 36.83 -23.14
C ALA A 291 16.39 37.80 -22.24
N GLN A 292 16.20 37.73 -20.92
CA GLN A 292 16.91 38.57 -19.94
C GLN A 292 18.41 38.24 -19.85
N ALA A 293 18.77 36.96 -20.01
CA ALA A 293 20.18 36.54 -20.05
C ALA A 293 20.95 37.13 -21.25
N ARG A 294 20.29 37.25 -22.42
CA ARG A 294 20.89 37.82 -23.64
C ARG A 294 21.15 39.33 -23.55
N GLN A 295 20.25 40.07 -22.90
CA GLN A 295 20.42 41.51 -22.71
C GLN A 295 21.59 41.85 -21.78
N ARG A 296 21.84 41.01 -20.77
CA ARG A 296 23.01 41.16 -19.89
C ARG A 296 24.33 40.81 -20.57
N TYR A 297 24.36 39.79 -21.43
CA TYR A 297 25.55 39.46 -22.24
C TYR A 297 25.97 40.61 -23.16
N LYS A 298 25.01 41.35 -23.76
CA LYS A 298 25.31 42.54 -24.55
C LYS A 298 25.83 43.73 -23.72
N LYS A 299 25.34 43.90 -22.48
CA LYS A 299 25.79 44.98 -21.58
C LYS A 299 27.18 44.75 -20.96
N GLY A 300 27.66 43.51 -20.91
CA GLY A 300 28.99 43.18 -20.36
C GLY A 300 30.14 43.19 -21.37
N LYS A 301 29.90 43.62 -22.61
CA LYS A 301 30.89 43.60 -23.70
C LYS A 301 31.20 45.00 -24.27
N SER A 302 30.84 46.05 -23.53
CA SER A 302 31.22 47.44 -23.76
C SER A 302 32.20 47.90 -22.69
#